data_AF-R1BRF5-F1
#
_entry.id   AF-R1BRF5-F1
#
_cell.length_a   1.000
_cell.length_b   1.000
_cell.length_c   1.000
_cell.angle_alpha   90.00
_cell.angle_beta   90.00
_cell.angle_gamma   90.00
#
_symmetry.space_group_name_H-M   'P 1'
#
loop_
_entity.id
_entity.type
_entity.pdbx_description
1 polymer ?
#
loop_
_entity_poly.entity_id
_entity_poly.type
_entity_poly.pdbx_seq_one_letter_code
_entity_poly.pdbx_strand_id
1 'polypeptide(L)'
;MRASACLSYAQRGPLFSRLQPAAPTGRAVGIGISAPQGCGKTTLVDTLVGRFAADGLAWHVQRDPVDVLLFEGWMAGFAPAGDAARLAGLDPDLALVDSFLRGYAEWHDKMDAWAVIGIDDLSHVCAWRTQAEQAMAAAGRPGTPEGMDDAAVADFVSRYLPAYRAYLPALYTAAQAGGVGGKPTLLARVDGSRRVVPTAELGAPSG
;
A
#
# COMPACT_ATOMS: atom_id res chain seq x y z
N MET A 1 36.60 1.08 -3.67
CA MET A 1 36.26 2.48 -4.03
C MET A 1 34.90 2.53 -4.75
N ARG A 2 33.81 2.07 -4.11
CA ARG A 2 32.44 2.01 -4.69
C ARG A 2 31.29 2.30 -3.70
N ALA A 3 31.58 2.77 -2.49
CA ALA A 3 30.55 3.12 -1.50
C ALA A 3 29.99 4.55 -1.67
N SER A 4 30.71 5.44 -2.36
CA SER A 4 30.39 6.88 -2.38
C SER A 4 29.22 7.27 -3.30
N ALA A 5 28.86 6.45 -4.29
CA ALA A 5 27.83 6.80 -5.28
C ALA A 5 26.41 6.41 -4.85
N CYS A 6 26.24 5.41 -3.98
CA CYS A 6 24.92 4.98 -3.50
C CYS A 6 24.34 5.97 -2.48
N LEU A 7 25.19 6.58 -1.66
CA LEU A 7 24.83 7.60 -0.67
C LEU A 7 24.26 8.90 -1.30
N SER A 8 24.65 9.26 -2.53
CA SER A 8 24.22 10.54 -3.12
C SER A 8 22.80 10.52 -3.68
N TYR A 9 22.23 9.34 -3.97
CA TYR A 9 20.85 9.22 -4.46
C TYR A 9 19.84 9.20 -3.30
N ALA A 10 20.17 8.51 -2.22
CA ALA A 10 19.37 8.46 -0.99
C ALA A 10 19.13 9.85 -0.37
N GLN A 11 20.06 10.79 -0.56
CA GLN A 11 19.98 12.15 -0.01
C GLN A 11 19.19 13.17 -0.86
N ARG A 12 18.70 12.82 -2.06
CA ARG A 12 18.13 13.82 -3.01
C ARG A 12 16.76 13.48 -3.61
N GLY A 13 16.15 12.36 -3.23
CA GLY A 13 14.81 11.99 -3.70
C GLY A 13 13.69 12.71 -2.94
N PRO A 14 12.58 13.14 -3.59
CA PRO A 14 11.45 13.80 -2.92
C PRO A 14 10.75 12.92 -1.86
N LEU A 15 10.96 11.60 -1.93
CA LEU A 15 10.57 10.64 -0.90
C LEU A 15 11.39 10.86 0.38
N PHE A 16 12.72 10.84 0.31
CA PHE A 16 13.60 10.94 1.49
C PHE A 16 13.82 12.36 2.02
N SER A 17 13.52 13.39 1.23
CA SER A 17 13.49 14.77 1.76
C SER A 17 12.25 15.07 2.59
N ARG A 18 11.14 14.32 2.35
CA ARG A 18 9.87 14.44 3.07
C ARG A 18 9.71 13.39 4.17
N LEU A 19 10.24 12.20 3.94
CA LEU A 19 10.48 11.21 4.97
C LEU A 19 11.83 11.55 5.60
N GLN A 20 11.83 12.39 6.63
CA GLN A 20 12.97 12.50 7.56
C GLN A 20 12.72 11.59 8.78
N PRO A 21 12.70 10.25 8.65
CA PRO A 21 12.73 9.42 9.83
C PRO A 21 14.08 9.68 10.51
N ALA A 22 14.05 10.11 11.77
CA ALA A 22 15.25 10.06 12.59
C ALA A 22 15.67 8.59 12.62
N ALA A 23 16.73 8.22 11.90
CA ALA A 23 17.22 6.85 11.88
C ALA A 23 17.56 6.49 13.34
N PRO A 24 16.81 5.57 13.97
CA PRO A 24 17.14 5.14 15.32
C PRO A 24 18.48 4.41 15.22
N THR A 25 19.47 4.86 15.97
CA THR A 25 20.78 4.22 15.98
C THR A 25 20.62 2.76 16.42
N GLY A 26 21.06 1.82 15.57
CA GLY A 26 21.06 0.38 15.89
C GLY A 26 19.83 -0.43 15.46
N ARG A 27 18.88 0.14 14.69
CA ARG A 27 17.85 -0.67 13.99
C ARG A 27 17.50 -0.09 12.61
N ALA A 28 16.92 -0.94 11.78
CA ALA A 28 16.37 -0.54 10.49
C ALA A 28 15.28 0.53 10.64
N VAL A 29 15.22 1.44 9.67
CA VAL A 29 14.09 2.35 9.46
C VAL A 29 12.95 1.58 8.77
N GLY A 30 11.79 1.47 9.41
CA GLY A 30 10.61 0.84 8.84
C GLY A 30 9.78 1.84 8.02
N ILE A 31 9.49 1.53 6.76
CA ILE A 31 8.59 2.32 5.92
C ILE A 31 7.41 1.45 5.49
N GLY A 32 6.23 1.82 5.94
CA GLY A 32 4.99 1.17 5.54
C GLY A 32 4.46 1.74 4.22
N ILE A 33 4.05 0.88 3.28
CA ILE A 33 3.42 1.27 2.02
C ILE A 33 1.98 0.77 2.01
N SER A 34 1.05 1.72 2.00
CA SER A 34 -0.39 1.44 1.97
C SER A 34 -0.98 1.86 0.65
N ALA A 35 -1.70 0.95 -0.01
CA ALA A 35 -2.45 1.29 -1.21
C ALA A 35 -3.50 0.23 -1.57
N PRO A 36 -4.67 0.60 -2.12
CA PRO A 36 -5.69 -0.35 -2.56
C PRO A 36 -5.19 -1.40 -3.56
N GLN A 37 -5.91 -2.51 -3.71
CA GLN A 37 -5.56 -3.60 -4.62
C GLN A 37 -5.52 -3.09 -6.08
N GLY A 38 -4.60 -3.62 -6.89
CA GLY A 38 -4.47 -3.23 -8.30
C GLY A 38 -3.75 -1.89 -8.58
N CYS A 39 -3.44 -1.09 -7.56
CA CYS A 39 -2.81 0.22 -7.72
C CYS A 39 -1.32 0.18 -8.15
N GLY A 40 -0.71 -1.02 -8.28
CA GLY A 40 0.68 -1.20 -8.72
C GLY A 40 1.73 -1.38 -7.61
N LYS A 41 1.38 -1.77 -6.38
CA LYS A 41 2.37 -2.05 -5.31
C LYS A 41 3.40 -3.11 -5.72
N THR A 42 2.96 -4.25 -6.24
CA THR A 42 3.86 -5.30 -6.76
C THR A 42 4.73 -4.77 -7.91
N THR A 43 4.16 -3.98 -8.83
CA THR A 43 4.93 -3.33 -9.91
C THR A 43 5.99 -2.38 -9.37
N LEU A 44 5.70 -1.64 -8.28
CA LEU A 44 6.68 -0.79 -7.62
C LEU A 44 7.82 -1.63 -7.03
N VAL A 45 7.49 -2.72 -6.33
CA VAL A 45 8.49 -3.66 -5.79
C VAL A 45 9.33 -4.27 -6.92
N ASP A 46 8.70 -4.75 -8.00
CA ASP A 46 9.39 -5.33 -9.17
C ASP A 46 10.29 -4.31 -9.86
N THR A 47 9.86 -3.04 -9.94
CA THR A 47 10.68 -1.95 -10.50
C THR A 47 11.90 -1.68 -9.64
N LEU A 48 11.74 -1.65 -8.32
CA LEU A 48 12.86 -1.51 -7.37
C LEU A 48 13.84 -2.67 -7.50
N VAL A 49 13.33 -3.90 -7.54
CA VAL A 49 14.12 -5.12 -7.73
C VAL A 49 14.88 -5.10 -9.05
N GLY A 50 14.21 -4.77 -10.16
CA GLY A 50 14.84 -4.69 -11.48
C GLY A 50 15.93 -3.63 -11.52
N ARG A 51 15.71 -2.49 -10.85
CA ARG A 51 16.73 -1.46 -10.68
C ARG A 51 17.92 -1.97 -9.87
N PHE A 52 17.69 -2.65 -8.76
CA PHE A 52 18.76 -3.24 -7.95
C PHE A 52 19.56 -4.30 -8.73
N ALA A 53 18.88 -5.12 -9.54
CA ALA A 53 19.54 -6.07 -10.43
C ALA A 53 20.41 -5.40 -11.49
N ALA A 54 19.95 -4.28 -12.07
CA ALA A 54 20.77 -3.48 -12.98
C ALA A 54 22.02 -2.89 -12.29
N ASP A 55 21.95 -2.66 -10.98
CA ASP A 55 23.08 -2.24 -10.14
C ASP A 55 23.94 -3.44 -9.64
N GLY A 56 23.64 -4.66 -10.09
CA GLY A 56 24.39 -5.89 -9.78
C GLY A 56 23.97 -6.59 -8.47
N LEU A 57 22.82 -6.23 -7.91
CA LEU A 57 22.28 -6.82 -6.68
C LEU A 57 21.31 -7.96 -6.99
N ALA A 58 21.43 -9.07 -6.27
CA ALA A 58 20.54 -10.22 -6.43
C ALA A 58 19.61 -10.36 -5.22
N TRP A 59 18.46 -10.99 -5.42
CA TRP A 59 17.63 -11.49 -4.32
C TRP A 59 18.46 -12.45 -3.47
N HIS A 60 18.50 -12.20 -2.17
CA HIS A 60 19.16 -13.08 -1.21
C HIS A 60 18.42 -13.04 0.12
N VAL A 61 18.59 -14.10 0.91
CA VAL A 61 18.11 -14.11 2.29
C VAL A 61 19.02 -13.20 3.10
N GLN A 62 18.46 -12.07 3.53
CA GLN A 62 19.17 -11.11 4.36
C GLN A 62 19.23 -11.62 5.80
N ARG A 63 20.45 -11.88 6.29
CA ARG A 63 20.71 -12.29 7.68
C ARG A 63 21.42 -11.23 8.50
N ASP A 64 22.09 -10.30 7.84
CA ASP A 64 22.75 -9.16 8.48
C ASP A 64 21.74 -8.02 8.72
N PRO A 65 22.04 -7.07 9.62
CA PRO A 65 21.22 -5.88 9.81
C PRO A 65 20.96 -5.12 8.50
N VAL A 66 19.77 -4.54 8.37
CA VAL A 66 19.38 -3.68 7.24
C VAL A 66 19.20 -2.24 7.69
N ASP A 67 19.46 -1.30 6.79
CA ASP A 67 19.24 0.13 7.04
C ASP A 67 17.76 0.50 6.90
N VAL A 68 17.04 -0.11 5.94
CA VAL A 68 15.64 0.19 5.61
C VAL A 68 14.85 -1.09 5.39
N LEU A 69 13.66 -1.17 6.00
CA LEU A 69 12.67 -2.22 5.79
C LEU A 69 11.44 -1.62 5.11
N LEU A 70 11.08 -2.13 3.93
CA LEU A 70 9.81 -1.80 3.27
C LEU A 70 8.76 -2.85 3.62
N PHE A 71 7.63 -2.42 4.17
CA PHE A 71 6.49 -3.28 4.51
C PHE A 71 5.27 -2.80 3.71
N GLU A 72 4.72 -3.64 2.82
CA GLU A 72 3.62 -3.24 1.95
C GLU A 72 2.37 -4.11 2.16
N GLY A 73 1.19 -3.51 1.99
CA GLY A 73 -0.06 -4.24 2.09
C GLY A 73 -1.26 -3.39 1.73
N TRP A 74 -2.32 -4.03 1.20
CA TRP A 74 -3.54 -3.33 0.79
C TRP A 74 -4.35 -2.74 1.95
N MET A 75 -4.14 -3.28 3.15
CA MET A 75 -4.73 -2.86 4.42
C MET A 75 -3.69 -2.28 5.40
N ALA A 76 -2.44 -2.11 4.96
CA ALA A 76 -1.39 -1.59 5.84
C ALA A 76 -1.75 -0.17 6.29
N GLY A 77 -1.59 0.12 7.58
CA GLY A 77 -1.98 1.41 8.17
C GLY A 77 -3.48 1.54 8.48
N PHE A 78 -4.32 0.54 8.17
CA PHE A 78 -5.71 0.56 8.64
C PHE A 78 -5.76 0.48 10.16
N ALA A 79 -6.65 1.27 10.76
CA ALA A 79 -6.92 1.26 12.19
C ALA A 79 -8.35 0.78 12.46
N PRO A 80 -8.58 0.02 13.56
CA PRO A 80 -9.92 -0.37 13.96
C PRO A 80 -10.85 0.83 14.07
N ALA A 81 -12.02 0.77 13.44
CA ALA A 81 -13.00 1.83 13.44
C ALA A 81 -13.79 1.89 14.76
N GLY A 82 -13.94 0.77 15.46
CA GLY A 82 -14.54 0.72 16.80
C GLY A 82 -16.06 0.93 16.86
N ASP A 83 -16.74 1.04 15.71
CA ASP A 83 -18.19 1.23 15.60
C ASP A 83 -18.83 0.01 14.93
N ALA A 84 -19.14 -1.01 15.72
CA ALA A 84 -19.66 -2.28 15.21
C ALA A 84 -20.99 -2.13 14.47
N ALA A 85 -21.86 -1.19 14.88
CA ALA A 85 -23.15 -0.98 14.24
C ALA A 85 -22.98 -0.37 12.83
N ARG A 86 -22.11 0.64 12.70
CA ARG A 86 -21.75 1.21 11.39
C ARG A 86 -21.09 0.16 10.49
N LEU A 87 -20.17 -0.64 11.03
CA LEU A 87 -19.46 -1.67 10.27
C LEU A 87 -20.41 -2.76 9.77
N ALA A 88 -21.32 -3.24 10.61
CA ALA A 88 -22.34 -4.22 10.22
C ALA A 88 -23.29 -3.68 9.13
N GLY A 89 -23.49 -2.36 9.06
CA GLY A 89 -24.23 -1.72 7.98
C GLY A 89 -23.49 -1.68 6.63
N LEU A 90 -22.16 -1.86 6.63
CA LEU A 90 -21.35 -2.01 5.42
C LEU A 90 -21.24 -3.47 4.99
N ASP A 91 -20.95 -4.36 5.94
CA ASP A 91 -20.91 -5.80 5.77
C ASP A 91 -21.04 -6.47 7.17
N PRO A 92 -21.90 -7.50 7.31
CA PRO A 92 -22.18 -8.13 8.62
C PRO A 92 -20.94 -8.73 9.30
N ASP A 93 -19.94 -9.17 8.53
CA ASP A 93 -18.73 -9.79 9.07
C ASP A 93 -17.65 -8.76 9.41
N LEU A 94 -17.85 -7.48 9.04
CA LEU A 94 -16.82 -6.46 9.18
C LEU A 94 -16.52 -6.10 10.63
N ALA A 95 -17.47 -6.26 11.55
CA ALA A 95 -17.21 -6.10 12.98
C ALA A 95 -16.20 -7.14 13.51
N LEU A 96 -16.23 -8.37 12.98
CA LEU A 96 -15.24 -9.40 13.31
C LEU A 96 -13.87 -9.05 12.69
N VAL A 97 -13.85 -8.64 11.42
CA VAL A 97 -12.63 -8.17 10.75
C VAL A 97 -11.97 -7.01 11.50
N ASP A 98 -12.75 -6.05 11.97
CA ASP A 98 -12.28 -4.91 12.78
C ASP A 98 -11.59 -5.36 14.08
N SER A 99 -12.11 -6.43 14.71
CA SER A 99 -11.50 -7.02 15.90
C SER A 99 -10.11 -7.62 15.60
N PHE A 100 -9.95 -8.29 14.46
CA PHE A 100 -8.66 -8.84 14.03
C PHE A 100 -7.67 -7.77 13.62
N LEU A 101 -8.16 -6.63 13.10
CA LEU A 101 -7.32 -5.51 12.70
C LEU A 101 -6.47 -4.96 13.86
N ARG A 102 -6.93 -5.11 15.11
CA ARG A 102 -6.17 -4.74 16.32
C ARG A 102 -4.82 -5.44 16.41
N GLY A 103 -4.72 -6.69 15.93
CA GLY A 103 -3.46 -7.44 15.92
C GLY A 103 -2.38 -6.84 15.02
N TYR A 104 -2.75 -6.02 14.04
CA TYR A 104 -1.81 -5.36 13.14
C TYR A 104 -1.16 -4.12 13.74
N ALA A 105 -1.64 -3.63 14.88
CA ALA A 105 -1.02 -2.51 15.60
C ALA A 105 0.46 -2.79 15.90
N GLU A 106 0.82 -4.02 16.27
CA GLU A 106 2.22 -4.38 16.56
C GLU A 106 3.13 -4.21 15.32
N TRP A 107 2.62 -4.52 14.13
CA TRP A 107 3.34 -4.30 12.88
C TRP A 107 3.43 -2.82 12.54
N HIS A 108 2.33 -2.09 12.72
CA HIS A 108 2.29 -0.65 12.47
C HIS A 108 3.22 0.11 13.41
N ASP A 109 3.36 -0.33 14.67
CA ASP A 109 4.24 0.26 15.68
C ASP A 109 5.72 0.18 15.29
N LYS A 110 6.12 -0.87 14.56
CA LYS A 110 7.49 -1.03 14.05
C LYS A 110 7.83 -0.10 12.88
N MET A 111 6.84 0.54 12.25
CA MET A 111 7.09 1.49 11.16
C MET A 111 7.57 2.83 11.73
N ASP A 112 8.45 3.53 11.02
CA ASP A 112 8.89 4.89 11.36
C ASP A 112 8.19 5.93 10.50
N ALA A 113 7.72 5.54 9.31
CA ALA A 113 7.01 6.42 8.40
C ALA A 113 6.06 5.63 7.47
N TRP A 114 5.16 6.36 6.82
CA TRP A 114 4.20 5.79 5.86
C TRP A 114 4.30 6.46 4.48
N ALA A 115 4.14 5.66 3.44
CA ALA A 115 3.81 6.09 2.09
C ALA A 115 2.40 5.57 1.75
N VAL A 116 1.44 6.48 1.61
CA VAL A 116 0.05 6.14 1.29
C VAL A 116 -0.21 6.53 -0.17
N ILE A 117 -0.72 5.58 -0.96
CA ILE A 117 -1.21 5.82 -2.31
C ILE A 117 -2.74 5.82 -2.26
N GLY A 118 -3.32 7.01 -2.37
CA GLY A 118 -4.74 7.23 -2.34
C GLY A 118 -5.40 7.19 -3.73
N ILE A 119 -6.65 6.74 -3.75
CA ILE A 119 -7.55 6.77 -4.92
C ILE A 119 -8.83 7.48 -4.53
N ASP A 120 -9.46 8.14 -5.51
CA ASP A 120 -10.71 8.87 -5.32
C ASP A 120 -11.96 8.03 -5.62
N ASP A 121 -11.82 6.95 -6.38
CA ASP A 121 -12.92 6.06 -6.75
C ASP A 121 -12.52 4.58 -6.60
N LEU A 122 -13.29 3.82 -5.84
CA LEU A 122 -13.07 2.39 -5.62
C LEU A 122 -13.37 1.56 -6.87
N SER A 123 -14.11 2.09 -7.85
CA SER A 123 -14.37 1.42 -9.13
C SER A 123 -13.06 1.07 -9.86
N HIS A 124 -11.99 1.86 -9.64
CA HIS A 124 -10.66 1.59 -10.16
C HIS A 124 -10.11 0.24 -9.72
N VAL A 125 -10.43 -0.23 -8.51
CA VAL A 125 -9.96 -1.54 -7.99
C VAL A 125 -10.50 -2.67 -8.85
N CYS A 126 -11.79 -2.62 -9.21
CA CYS A 126 -12.40 -3.60 -10.11
C CYS A 126 -11.75 -3.56 -11.49
N ALA A 127 -11.65 -2.36 -12.09
CA ALA A 127 -11.03 -2.17 -13.40
C ALA A 127 -9.58 -2.69 -13.44
N TRP A 128 -8.79 -2.43 -12.39
CA TRP A 128 -7.42 -2.91 -12.29
C TRP A 128 -7.33 -4.41 -12.08
N ARG A 129 -8.27 -5.02 -11.35
CA ARG A 129 -8.32 -6.47 -11.20
C ARG A 129 -8.66 -7.15 -12.53
N THR A 130 -9.61 -6.62 -13.28
CA THR A 130 -9.93 -7.11 -14.64
C THR A 130 -8.71 -7.04 -15.55
N GLN A 131 -8.00 -5.90 -15.56
CA GLN A 131 -6.75 -5.76 -16.34
C GLN A 131 -5.69 -6.81 -15.94
N ALA A 132 -5.56 -7.10 -14.64
CA ALA A 132 -4.61 -8.09 -14.14
C ALA A 132 -4.99 -9.51 -14.61
N GLU A 133 -6.27 -9.90 -14.53
CA GLU A 133 -6.75 -11.19 -15.03
C GLU A 133 -6.56 -11.33 -16.54
N GLN A 134 -6.86 -10.28 -17.31
CA GLN A 134 -6.62 -10.26 -18.76
C GLN A 134 -5.13 -10.43 -19.10
N ALA A 135 -4.24 -9.74 -18.39
CA ALA A 135 -2.80 -9.86 -18.58
C ALA A 135 -2.27 -11.26 -18.21
N MET A 136 -2.79 -11.85 -17.13
CA MET A 136 -2.46 -13.20 -16.69
C MET A 136 -2.94 -14.27 -17.68
N ALA A 137 -4.16 -14.13 -18.20
CA ALA A 137 -4.69 -14.99 -19.26
C ALA A 137 -3.84 -14.89 -20.53
N ALA A 138 -3.49 -13.68 -20.97
CA ALA A 138 -2.60 -13.47 -22.13
C ALA A 138 -1.19 -14.06 -21.93
N ALA A 139 -0.71 -14.12 -20.69
CA ALA A 139 0.56 -14.75 -20.33
C ALA A 139 0.46 -16.27 -20.07
N GLY A 140 -0.70 -16.90 -20.30
CA GLY A 140 -0.91 -18.34 -20.11
C GLY A 140 -0.91 -18.79 -18.65
N ARG A 141 -1.15 -17.89 -17.70
CA ARG A 141 -1.16 -18.17 -16.25
C ARG A 141 -2.39 -17.53 -15.59
N PRO A 142 -3.61 -17.96 -15.95
CA PRO A 142 -4.84 -17.35 -15.44
C PRO A 142 -4.95 -17.48 -13.91
N GLY A 143 -5.64 -16.53 -13.25
CA GLY A 143 -5.77 -16.49 -11.79
C GLY A 143 -6.53 -17.68 -11.19
N THR A 144 -7.32 -18.37 -12.02
CA THR A 144 -7.91 -19.69 -11.78
C THR A 144 -7.67 -20.57 -13.00
N PRO A 145 -7.76 -21.92 -12.90
CA PRO A 145 -7.62 -22.80 -14.07
C PRO A 145 -8.54 -22.43 -15.24
N GLU A 146 -9.72 -21.87 -14.94
CA GLU A 146 -10.76 -21.48 -15.91
C GLU A 146 -10.65 -20.00 -16.34
N GLY A 147 -9.82 -19.21 -15.66
CA GLY A 147 -9.86 -17.75 -15.73
C GLY A 147 -11.02 -17.16 -14.93
N MET A 148 -10.91 -15.88 -14.59
CA MET A 148 -12.02 -15.13 -13.98
C MET A 148 -12.67 -14.26 -15.06
N ASP A 149 -13.97 -14.44 -15.28
CA ASP A 149 -14.76 -13.50 -16.06
C ASP A 149 -15.06 -12.23 -15.26
N ASP A 150 -15.68 -11.23 -15.89
CA ASP A 150 -15.96 -9.95 -15.24
C ASP A 150 -16.84 -10.09 -14.00
N ALA A 151 -17.77 -11.06 -13.97
CA ALA A 151 -18.64 -11.32 -12.83
C ALA A 151 -17.87 -11.93 -11.66
N ALA A 152 -16.98 -12.90 -11.93
CA ALA A 152 -16.10 -13.49 -10.94
C ALA A 152 -15.10 -12.46 -10.38
N VAL A 153 -14.59 -11.55 -11.22
CA VAL A 153 -13.75 -10.43 -10.79
C VAL A 153 -14.53 -9.50 -9.85
N ALA A 154 -15.75 -9.11 -10.24
CA ALA A 154 -16.59 -8.26 -9.41
C ALA A 154 -16.91 -8.90 -8.06
N ASP A 155 -17.28 -10.19 -8.04
CA ASP A 155 -17.50 -10.96 -6.81
C ASP A 155 -16.24 -10.99 -5.93
N PHE A 156 -15.07 -11.26 -6.51
CA PHE A 156 -13.82 -11.27 -5.78
C PHE A 156 -13.49 -9.90 -5.17
N VAL A 157 -13.58 -8.83 -5.95
CA VAL A 157 -13.29 -7.47 -5.48
C VAL A 157 -14.29 -7.02 -4.42
N SER A 158 -15.56 -7.45 -4.52
CA SER A 158 -16.61 -7.09 -3.57
C SER A 158 -16.24 -7.42 -2.13
N ARG A 159 -15.45 -8.48 -1.89
CA ARG A 159 -14.98 -8.90 -0.56
C ARG A 159 -14.04 -7.91 0.12
N TYR A 160 -13.43 -7.01 -0.65
CA TYR A 160 -12.48 -6.00 -0.16
C TYR A 160 -13.12 -4.61 -0.04
N LEU A 161 -14.18 -4.33 -0.81
CA LEU A 161 -14.83 -3.02 -0.83
C LEU A 161 -15.36 -2.56 0.54
N PRO A 162 -16.00 -3.40 1.38
CA PRO A 162 -16.45 -3.00 2.71
C PRO A 162 -15.30 -2.48 3.59
N ALA A 163 -14.16 -3.17 3.56
CA ALA A 163 -12.96 -2.73 4.29
C ALA A 163 -12.44 -1.38 3.76
N TYR A 164 -12.41 -1.18 2.44
CA TYR A 164 -12.02 0.12 1.89
C TYR A 164 -12.96 1.25 2.32
N ARG A 165 -14.27 1.03 2.29
CA ARG A 165 -15.27 2.02 2.74
C ARG A 165 -15.16 2.32 4.23
N ALA A 166 -14.82 1.33 5.05
CA ALA A 166 -14.67 1.49 6.48
C ALA A 166 -13.38 2.23 6.87
N TYR A 167 -12.25 1.85 6.27
CA TYR A 167 -10.93 2.19 6.82
C TYR A 167 -10.14 3.24 6.03
N LEU A 168 -10.35 3.36 4.70
CA LEU A 168 -9.65 4.39 3.91
C LEU A 168 -9.96 5.82 4.35
N PRO A 169 -11.20 6.21 4.73
CA PRO A 169 -11.48 7.60 5.09
C PRO A 169 -10.59 8.11 6.24
N ALA A 170 -10.43 7.31 7.30
CA ALA A 170 -9.59 7.68 8.43
C ALA A 170 -8.09 7.66 8.06
N LEU A 171 -7.65 6.66 7.30
CA LEU A 171 -6.27 6.58 6.81
C LEU A 171 -5.90 7.80 5.95
N TYR A 172 -6.75 8.16 5.00
CA TYR A 172 -6.53 9.29 4.10
C TYR A 172 -6.54 10.61 4.86
N THR A 173 -7.48 10.80 5.78
CA THR A 173 -7.51 11.97 6.67
C THR A 173 -6.19 12.12 7.43
N ALA A 174 -5.70 11.03 8.04
CA ALA A 174 -4.44 11.04 8.77
C ALA A 174 -3.22 11.28 7.84
N ALA A 175 -3.22 10.70 6.65
CA ALA A 175 -2.16 10.88 5.66
C ALA A 175 -2.10 12.31 5.13
N GLN A 176 -3.25 12.95 4.90
CA GLN A 176 -3.34 14.37 4.52
C GLN A 176 -2.85 15.30 5.63
N ALA A 177 -3.13 14.94 6.88
CA ALA A 177 -2.57 15.63 8.05
C ALA A 177 -1.07 15.36 8.25
N GLY A 178 -0.45 14.52 7.42
CA GLY A 178 0.97 14.18 7.45
C GLY A 178 1.36 13.12 8.48
N GLY A 179 0.39 12.42 9.09
CA GLY A 179 0.61 11.65 10.31
C GLY A 179 -0.29 10.42 10.50
N VAL A 180 -0.07 9.31 9.79
CA VAL A 180 -0.74 8.02 10.06
C VAL A 180 -0.19 7.42 11.36
N GLY A 181 -1.05 7.27 12.38
CA GLY A 181 -0.64 6.81 13.70
C GLY A 181 0.38 7.74 14.38
N GLY A 182 0.37 9.03 14.04
CA GLY A 182 1.35 10.01 14.53
C GLY A 182 2.73 9.94 13.85
N LYS A 183 2.87 9.14 12.79
CA LYS A 183 4.16 8.92 12.10
C LYS A 183 4.24 9.70 10.80
N PRO A 184 5.41 10.28 10.45
CA PRO A 184 5.60 11.02 9.21
C PRO A 184 5.02 10.27 8.01
N THR A 185 4.18 10.95 7.23
CA THR A 185 3.47 10.31 6.11
C THR A 185 3.62 11.11 4.82
N LEU A 186 3.98 10.41 3.75
CA LEU A 186 3.85 10.89 2.38
C LEU A 186 2.55 10.37 1.77
N LEU A 187 1.69 11.27 1.30
CA LEU A 187 0.50 10.93 0.52
C LEU A 187 0.74 11.23 -0.96
N ALA A 188 0.53 10.24 -1.81
CA ALA A 188 0.41 10.38 -3.26
C ALA A 188 -1.00 9.97 -3.70
N ARG A 189 -1.57 10.65 -4.69
CA ARG A 189 -2.86 10.28 -5.29
C ARG A 189 -2.64 9.75 -6.69
N VAL A 190 -3.41 8.73 -7.08
CA VAL A 190 -3.41 8.22 -8.45
C VAL A 190 -4.80 8.16 -9.05
N ASP A 191 -4.91 8.42 -10.36
CA ASP A 191 -6.13 8.21 -11.14
C ASP A 191 -6.30 6.74 -11.58
N GLY A 192 -7.40 6.43 -12.27
CA GLY A 192 -7.67 5.09 -12.83
C GLY A 192 -6.62 4.59 -13.84
N SER A 193 -5.77 5.49 -14.37
CA SER A 193 -4.63 5.16 -15.22
C SER A 193 -3.32 4.98 -14.43
N ARG A 194 -3.39 4.96 -13.09
CA ARG A 194 -2.26 4.86 -12.16
C ARG A 194 -1.26 6.02 -12.29
N ARG A 195 -1.69 7.18 -12.79
CA ARG A 195 -0.85 8.38 -12.89
C ARG A 195 -0.98 9.21 -11.63
N VAL A 196 0.15 9.74 -11.15
CA VAL A 196 0.15 10.65 -10.00
C VAL A 196 -0.59 11.93 -10.38
N VAL A 197 -1.62 12.26 -9.60
CA VAL A 197 -2.41 13.49 -9.76
C VAL A 197 -2.14 14.45 -8.61
N PRO A 198 -2.39 15.77 -8.76
CA PRO A 198 -2.20 16.74 -7.70
C PRO A 198 -2.92 16.35 -6.42
N THR A 199 -2.25 16.53 -5.27
CA THR A 199 -2.80 16.25 -3.95
C THR A 199 -3.78 17.33 -3.50
N ALA A 200 -4.93 17.46 -4.18
CA ALA A 200 -6.09 18.13 -3.59
C ALA A 200 -6.63 17.28 -2.42
N GLU A 201 -7.47 17.85 -1.55
CA GLU A 201 -8.04 17.10 -0.43
C GLU A 201 -8.66 15.77 -0.90
N LEU A 202 -8.25 14.67 -0.26
CA LEU A 202 -8.70 13.32 -0.58
C LEU A 202 -9.75 12.91 0.45
N GLY A 203 -11.02 13.04 0.08
CA GLY A 203 -12.13 12.56 0.91
C GLY A 203 -12.21 11.03 0.95
N ALA A 204 -13.29 10.52 1.55
CA ALA A 204 -13.67 9.13 1.36
C ALA A 204 -13.81 8.84 -0.15
N PRO A 205 -13.24 7.75 -0.67
CA PRO A 205 -13.38 7.43 -2.09
C PRO A 205 -14.85 7.18 -2.43
N SER A 206 -15.28 7.65 -3.60
CA SER A 206 -16.59 7.31 -4.17
C SER A 206 -16.59 5.87 -4.70
N GLY A 207 -17.77 5.40 -5.12
CA GLY A 207 -17.93 4.06 -5.67
C GLY A 207 -18.23 3.07 -4.58
#